data_AF-A0A969XC72-F1
#
_entry.id   AF-A0A969XC72-F1
#
_cell.length_a   1.000
_cell.length_b   1.000
_cell.length_c   1.000
_cell.angle_alpha   90.00
_cell.angle_beta   90.00
_cell.angle_gamma   90.00
#
_symmetry.space_group_name_H-M   'P 1'
#
loop_
_entity.id
_entity.type
_entity.pdbx_description
1 polymer ?
#
loop_
_entity_poly.entity_id
_entity_poly.type
_entity_poly.pdbx_seq_one_letter_code
_entity_poly.pdbx_strand_id
1 'polypeptide(L)'
;MKNPLSDLNDKLFEQLNRLSNPDLKDDKLKEEIERSKAVSTISKDITANARMALDAYRIQSEVIGTRASMPDFLGISNEKKTP
;
A
#
# COMPACT_ATOMS: atom_id res chain seq x y z
N MET A 1 -8.36 2.07 13.88
CA MET A 1 -7.59 2.84 12.89
C MET A 1 -7.29 1.94 11.69
N LYS A 2 -7.31 2.49 10.48
CA LYS A 2 -6.96 1.77 9.25
C LYS A 2 -5.44 1.69 9.12
N ASN A 3 -4.89 0.56 8.66
CA ASN A 3 -3.44 0.43 8.48
C ASN A 3 -2.96 1.11 7.18
N PRO A 4 -1.68 1.51 7.08
CA PRO A 4 -1.16 2.28 5.94
C PRO A 4 -1.29 1.58 4.57
N LEU A 5 -1.11 0.26 4.49
CA LEU A 5 -1.27 -0.46 3.21
C LEU A 5 -2.73 -0.56 2.78
N SER A 6 -3.65 -0.65 3.73
CA SER A 6 -5.08 -0.61 3.45
C SER A 6 -5.52 0.79 3.01
N ASP A 7 -4.96 1.85 3.60
CA ASP A 7 -5.18 3.23 3.15
C ASP A 7 -4.62 3.46 1.74
N LEU A 8 -3.43 2.94 1.44
CA LEU A 8 -2.86 2.96 0.09
C LEU A 8 -3.80 2.32 -0.94
N ASN A 9 -4.41 1.19 -0.59
CA ASN A 9 -5.34 0.49 -1.47
C ASN A 9 -6.60 1.32 -1.77
N ASP A 10 -7.17 1.99 -0.76
CA ASP A 10 -8.27 2.92 -0.97
C ASP A 10 -7.88 4.07 -1.90
N LYS A 11 -6.69 4.66 -1.69
CA LYS A 11 -6.21 5.76 -2.55
C LYS A 11 -6.00 5.33 -3.99
N LEU A 12 -5.56 4.10 -4.23
CA LEU A 12 -5.46 3.54 -5.58
C LEU A 12 -6.84 3.38 -6.23
N PHE A 13 -7.85 2.91 -5.49
CA PHE A 13 -9.21 2.83 -6.00
C PHE A 13 -9.84 4.20 -6.23
N GLU A 14 -9.58 5.18 -5.36
CA GLU A 14 -9.99 6.57 -5.57
C GLU A 14 -9.39 7.14 -6.87
N GLN A 15 -8.10 6.92 -7.15
CA GLN A 15 -7.51 7.35 -8.41
C GLN A 15 -8.11 6.62 -9.62
N LEU A 16 -8.37 5.31 -9.50
CA LEU A 16 -9.04 4.56 -10.57
C LEU A 16 -10.42 5.16 -10.90
N ASN A 17 -11.21 5.48 -9.88
CA ASN A 17 -12.52 6.11 -10.05
C ASN A 17 -12.42 7.49 -10.71
N ARG A 18 -11.42 8.30 -10.35
CA ARG A 18 -11.17 9.61 -10.98
C ARG A 18 -10.81 9.46 -12.46
N LEU A 19 -9.93 8.50 -12.78
CA LEU A 19 -9.51 8.24 -14.16
C LEU A 19 -10.64 7.68 -15.03
N SER A 20 -11.58 6.93 -14.45
CA SER A 20 -12.75 6.39 -15.15
C SER A 20 -13.92 7.40 -15.31
N ASN A 21 -13.78 8.64 -14.87
CA ASN A 21 -14.82 9.65 -15.00
C ASN A 21 -15.14 9.94 -16.48
N PRO A 22 -16.37 9.69 -16.97
CA PRO A 22 -16.73 9.88 -18.38
C PRO A 22 -16.68 11.34 -18.83
N ASP A 23 -16.80 12.31 -17.92
CA ASP A 23 -16.76 13.74 -18.21
C ASP A 23 -15.33 14.29 -18.32
N LEU A 24 -14.32 13.47 -18.02
CA LEU A 24 -12.93 13.85 -18.09
C LEU A 24 -12.41 13.80 -19.54
N LYS A 25 -12.02 14.97 -20.07
CA LYS A 25 -11.62 15.15 -21.48
C LYS A 25 -10.40 16.06 -21.63
N ASP A 26 -9.81 16.03 -22.83
CA ASP A 26 -8.76 16.92 -23.28
C ASP A 26 -7.61 17.06 -22.28
N ASP A 27 -7.24 18.27 -21.91
CA ASP A 27 -6.08 18.53 -21.05
C ASP A 27 -6.30 18.02 -19.61
N LYS A 28 -7.54 18.04 -19.11
CA LYS A 28 -7.85 17.45 -17.80
C LYS A 28 -7.63 15.93 -17.79
N LEU A 29 -7.95 15.24 -18.89
CA LEU A 29 -7.67 13.81 -19.02
C LEU A 29 -6.16 13.54 -19.07
N LYS A 30 -5.39 14.36 -19.78
CA LYS A 30 -3.92 14.24 -19.80
C LYS A 30 -3.32 14.43 -18.40
N GLU A 31 -3.74 15.49 -17.69
CA GLU A 31 -3.30 15.76 -16.31
C GLU A 31 -3.65 14.60 -15.36
N GLU A 32 -4.83 14.02 -15.49
CA GLU A 32 -5.25 12.86 -14.70
C GLU A 32 -4.40 11.62 -14.98
N ILE A 33 -4.07 11.37 -16.24
CA ILE A 33 -3.22 10.26 -16.64
C ILE A 33 -1.82 10.42 -16.03
N GLU A 34 -1.23 11.62 -16.11
CA GLU A 34 0.09 11.88 -15.52
C GLU A 34 0.07 11.76 -13.99
N ARG A 35 -0.97 12.26 -13.34
CA ARG A 35 -1.14 12.07 -11.89
C ARG A 35 -1.30 10.59 -11.53
N SER A 36 -2.10 9.84 -12.29
CA SER A 36 -2.31 8.40 -12.08
C SER A 36 -0.99 7.62 -12.22
N LYS A 37 -0.13 8.00 -13.17
CA LYS A 37 1.21 7.43 -13.31
C LYS A 37 2.07 7.73 -12.07
N ALA A 38 2.11 8.97 -11.62
CA ALA A 38 2.88 9.36 -10.44
C ALA A 38 2.43 8.59 -9.18
N VAL A 39 1.11 8.50 -8.95
CA VAL A 39 0.55 7.73 -7.83
C VAL A 39 0.91 6.25 -7.96
N SER A 40 0.80 5.66 -9.16
CA SER A 40 1.17 4.27 -9.41
C SER A 40 2.65 4.00 -9.08
N THR A 41 3.55 4.89 -9.48
CA THR A 41 4.99 4.77 -9.19
C THR A 41 5.27 4.80 -7.70
N ILE A 42 4.77 5.81 -6.98
CA ILE A 42 4.98 5.92 -5.52
C ILE A 42 4.37 4.71 -4.79
N SER A 43 3.22 4.23 -5.24
CA SER A 43 2.56 3.05 -4.64
C SER A 43 3.38 1.77 -4.82
N LYS A 44 4.11 1.63 -5.93
CA LYS A 44 5.05 0.51 -6.15
C LYS A 44 6.20 0.57 -5.16
N ASP A 45 6.77 1.76 -4.92
CA ASP A 45 7.87 1.93 -3.96
C ASP A 45 7.43 1.59 -2.53
N ILE A 46 6.22 2.02 -2.12
CA ILE A 46 5.65 1.66 -0.82
C ILE A 46 5.46 0.14 -0.70
N THR A 47 4.93 -0.51 -1.74
CA THR A 47 4.74 -1.96 -1.74
C THR A 47 6.06 -2.73 -1.72
N ALA A 48 7.08 -2.23 -2.42
CA ALA A 48 8.42 -2.82 -2.41
C ALA A 48 9.06 -2.73 -1.01
N ASN A 49 8.92 -1.58 -0.34
CA ASN A 49 9.35 -1.40 1.04
C ASN A 49 8.62 -2.38 1.98
N ALA A 50 7.30 -2.52 1.84
CA ALA A 50 6.52 -3.47 2.63
C ALA A 50 6.97 -4.92 2.45
N ARG A 51 7.27 -5.34 1.21
CA ARG A 51 7.83 -6.67 0.95
C ARG A 51 9.19 -6.86 1.63
N MET A 52 10.08 -5.89 1.50
CA MET A 52 11.39 -5.92 2.14
C MET A 52 11.30 -6.05 3.67
N ALA A 53 10.41 -5.28 4.29
CA ALA A 53 10.15 -5.32 5.72
C ALA A 53 9.59 -6.67 6.18
N LEU A 54 8.67 -7.25 5.40
CA LEU A 54 8.13 -8.58 5.66
C LEU A 54 9.21 -9.66 5.55
N ASP A 55 10.06 -9.59 4.53
CA ASP A 55 11.14 -10.56 4.33
C ASP A 55 12.17 -10.47 5.47
N ALA A 56 12.54 -9.27 5.90
CA ALA A 56 13.41 -9.06 7.06
C ALA A 56 12.81 -9.65 8.34
N TYR A 57 11.51 -9.45 8.58
CA TYR A 57 10.80 -10.04 9.71
C TYR A 57 10.83 -11.58 9.68
N ARG A 58 10.61 -12.18 8.50
CA ARG A 58 10.63 -13.64 8.32
C ARG A 58 12.01 -14.22 8.61
N ILE A 59 13.06 -13.62 8.03
CA ILE A 59 14.46 -14.03 8.26
C ILE A 59 14.80 -13.95 9.75
N GLN A 60 14.45 -12.84 10.43
CA GLN A 60 14.72 -12.69 11.86
C GLN A 60 14.01 -13.75 12.70
N SER A 61 12.74 -14.04 12.39
CA SER A 61 11.95 -15.05 13.09
C SER A 61 12.51 -16.47 12.90
N GLU A 62 13.01 -16.78 11.70
CA GLU A 62 13.62 -18.08 11.38
C GLU A 62 15.01 -18.25 12.02
N VAL A 63 15.82 -17.19 12.06
CA VAL A 63 17.21 -17.26 12.54
C VAL A 63 17.32 -17.18 14.07
N ILE A 64 16.56 -16.28 14.71
CA ILE A 64 16.72 -15.97 16.14
C ILE A 64 15.70 -16.75 17.00
N GLY A 65 14.68 -17.37 16.38
CA GLY A 65 13.62 -18.11 17.09
C GLY A 65 12.75 -17.25 18.02
N THR A 66 12.99 -15.94 18.04
CA THR A 66 12.21 -14.94 18.76
C THR A 66 11.34 -14.19 17.77
N ARG A 67 10.09 -13.94 18.16
CA ARG A 67 9.19 -13.07 17.40
C ARG A 67 9.83 -11.69 17.31
N ALA A 68 10.39 -11.39 16.13
CA ALA A 68 10.73 -10.05 15.72
C ALA A 68 9.55 -9.10 15.96
N SER A 69 9.80 -7.82 16.23
CA SER A 69 8.70 -6.85 16.25
C SER A 69 8.25 -6.59 14.81
N MET A 70 6.97 -6.83 14.52
CA MET A 70 6.43 -6.63 13.18
C MET A 70 6.26 -5.13 12.91
N PRO A 71 6.67 -4.61 11.74
CA PRO A 71 6.48 -3.21 11.42
C PRO A 71 4.99 -2.84 11.32
N ASP A 72 4.58 -1.81 12.05
CA ASP A 72 3.17 -1.37 12.16
C ASP A 72 2.52 -1.08 10.82
N PHE A 73 3.29 -0.55 9.86
CA PHE A 73 2.77 -0.15 8.55
C PHE A 73 2.34 -1.33 7.68
N LEU A 74 2.78 -2.56 7.98
CA LEU A 74 2.30 -3.76 7.31
C LEU A 74 0.86 -4.09 7.69
N GLY A 75 0.37 -3.60 8.83
CA GLY A 75 -1.02 -3.79 9.24
C GLY A 75 -1.42 -5.24 9.54
N ILE A 76 -0.46 -6.16 9.63
CA ILE A 76 -0.65 -7.56 9.99
C ILE A 76 -0.53 -7.65 11.52
N SER A 77 -1.57 -7.23 12.24
CA SER A 77 -1.60 -7.33 13.70
C SER A 77 -1.67 -8.81 14.12
N ASN A 78 -0.81 -9.23 15.05
CA ASN A 78 -0.82 -10.57 15.67
C ASN A 78 -2.00 -10.78 16.65
N GLU A 79 -2.92 -9.83 16.76
CA GLU A 79 -4.08 -9.96 17.63
C GLU A 79 -5.13 -10.85 16.96
N LYS A 80 -5.32 -12.04 17.54
CA LYS A 80 -6.62 -12.70 17.44
C LYS A 80 -7.66 -11.65 17.81
N LYS A 81 -8.55 -11.29 16.89
CA LYS A 81 -9.85 -10.77 17.26
C LYS A 81 -10.50 -11.83 18.15
N THR A 82 -10.33 -11.70 19.46
CA THR A 82 -11.24 -12.32 20.41
C THR A 82 -12.63 -11.74 20.14
N PRO A 83 -13.67 -12.59 20.07
CA PRO A 83 -15.02 -12.20 19.66
C PRO A 83 -15.64 -11.14 20.58
#